data_AF-A0A5B7G3P0-F1
#
_entry.id   AF-A0A5B7G3P0-F1
#
_cell.length_a   1.000
_cell.length_b   1.000
_cell.length_c   1.000
_cell.angle_alpha   90.00
_cell.angle_beta   90.00
_cell.angle_gamma   90.00
#
_symmetry.space_group_name_H-M   'P 1'
#
loop_
_entity.id
_entity.type
_entity.pdbx_description
1 polymer ?
#
loop_
_entity_poly.entity_id
_entity_poly.type
_entity_poly.pdbx_seq_one_letter_code
_entity_poly.pdbx_strand_id
1 'polypeptide(L)'
;MDEDLFSDSSNKSRSSDEENSVIDDSDRDRNYDSEKDSAESSSSEESKEEKLQSKIAQRKEAAKNVPAIRRRKELENIELHVIHELRQASYVRKVLQIAKDSLENEDCLPIVLGDFTRLRDVLILVLIISSLKRVMEFMEFRLCEFLERELKRTPSGETCYVIRIARHKTAEAGASVLFIDEDEEKALLAYVKHYRPIAVPCSGPHCYMFPTRNNMKRGCCSRMEFPNVNRILQSVSKKAASDCKITSRILRRSQITALWEKCEDPSWKQKVANLVGHSLATASRYYEFSEKVPPGLAVFETLKRMKQEGWRRLPEVERSVVSAISFASSDSESEAKQTARPTPTRKLELNKKESVTKKCTS
;
A
#
# COMPACT_ATOMS: atom_id res chain seq x y z
N MET A 1 -30.50 -1.85 -64.90
CA MET A 1 -29.26 -1.05 -64.79
C MET A 1 -28.58 -1.50 -63.51
N ASP A 2 -28.17 -2.76 -63.41
CA ASP A 2 -27.04 -3.39 -64.12
C ASP A 2 -25.76 -2.60 -63.78
N GLU A 3 -24.93 -3.09 -62.84
CA GLU A 3 -23.96 -4.16 -63.09
C GLU A 3 -23.27 -4.55 -61.76
N ASP A 4 -23.39 -5.85 -61.44
CA ASP A 4 -22.41 -6.62 -60.69
C ASP A 4 -21.06 -6.61 -61.41
N LEU A 5 -19.94 -6.76 -60.69
CA LEU A 5 -18.76 -7.53 -61.12
C LEU A 5 -17.74 -7.69 -59.97
N PHE A 6 -17.69 -8.90 -59.40
CA PHE A 6 -16.53 -9.79 -59.18
C PHE A 6 -15.18 -9.19 -58.68
N SER A 7 -14.39 -9.84 -57.83
CA SER A 7 -14.12 -11.28 -57.72
C SER A 7 -13.31 -11.64 -56.47
N ASP A 8 -13.57 -12.86 -56.00
CA ASP A 8 -12.75 -13.73 -55.17
C ASP A 8 -11.25 -13.78 -55.49
N SER A 9 -10.46 -14.02 -54.46
CA SER A 9 -9.34 -14.98 -54.55
C SER A 9 -9.04 -15.60 -53.20
N SER A 10 -9.58 -16.80 -53.03
CA SER A 10 -9.24 -17.86 -52.09
C SER A 10 -7.87 -18.51 -52.36
N ASN A 11 -7.45 -19.33 -51.39
CA ASN A 11 -6.34 -20.31 -51.37
C ASN A 11 -4.97 -19.81 -50.90
N LYS A 12 -4.47 -20.35 -49.78
CA LYS A 12 -3.81 -21.68 -49.82
C LYS A 12 -3.52 -22.23 -48.42
N SER A 13 -3.95 -23.46 -48.23
CA SER A 13 -3.65 -24.41 -47.18
C SER A 13 -2.21 -24.95 -47.27
N ARG A 14 -1.64 -25.25 -46.09
CA ARG A 14 -0.54 -26.19 -45.77
C ARG A 14 -0.71 -26.46 -44.27
N SER A 15 -1.18 -27.62 -43.79
CA SER A 15 -0.62 -28.98 -43.87
C SER A 15 0.89 -28.98 -43.62
N SER A 16 1.48 -29.80 -42.76
CA SER A 16 1.07 -30.78 -41.75
C SER A 16 2.40 -31.24 -41.11
N ASP A 17 2.31 -32.11 -40.10
CA ASP A 17 3.37 -33.03 -39.66
C ASP A 17 4.29 -32.48 -38.56
N GLU A 18 4.10 -32.98 -37.32
CA GLU A 18 4.85 -34.09 -36.69
C GLU A 18 6.15 -33.51 -36.07
N GLU A 19 6.51 -33.74 -34.81
CA GLU A 19 6.70 -35.04 -34.18
C GLU A 19 6.61 -34.95 -32.64
N ASN A 20 6.23 -36.10 -32.09
CA ASN A 20 6.32 -36.53 -30.70
C ASN A 20 7.70 -36.28 -30.06
N SER A 21 7.70 -35.94 -28.77
CA SER A 21 8.65 -36.58 -27.84
C SER A 21 7.98 -36.87 -26.50
N VAL A 22 7.49 -38.10 -26.44
CA VAL A 22 7.27 -38.89 -25.23
C VAL A 22 8.66 -39.27 -24.71
N ILE A 23 8.96 -38.96 -23.44
CA ILE A 23 10.03 -39.58 -22.65
C ILE A 23 9.33 -39.91 -21.33
N ASP A 24 8.68 -41.07 -21.23
CA ASP A 24 9.23 -42.41 -20.99
C ASP A 24 9.79 -42.54 -19.57
N ASP A 25 8.86 -42.89 -18.69
CA ASP A 25 9.07 -43.49 -17.37
C ASP A 25 9.58 -44.92 -17.59
N SER A 26 10.89 -45.11 -17.50
CA SER A 26 11.47 -46.45 -17.44
C SER A 26 12.53 -46.52 -16.34
N ASP A 27 12.22 -47.35 -15.34
CA ASP A 27 13.14 -48.30 -14.75
C ASP A 27 14.49 -47.76 -14.26
N ARG A 28 14.52 -47.41 -12.98
CA ARG A 28 15.76 -47.55 -12.21
C ARG A 28 15.62 -48.65 -11.18
N ASP A 29 16.19 -49.77 -11.58
CA ASP A 29 16.36 -50.98 -10.81
C ASP A 29 16.89 -50.72 -9.41
N ARG A 30 16.25 -51.46 -8.51
CA ARG A 30 16.69 -51.77 -7.16
C ARG A 30 18.05 -52.46 -7.24
N ASN A 31 19.09 -51.82 -6.73
CA ASN A 31 20.23 -52.54 -6.18
C ASN A 31 20.11 -52.54 -4.67
N TYR A 32 19.73 -53.71 -4.16
CA TYR A 32 19.78 -54.11 -2.77
C TYR A 32 21.04 -54.95 -2.63
N ASP A 33 22.04 -54.44 -1.93
CA ASP A 33 23.15 -55.19 -1.34
C ASP A 33 23.79 -54.25 -0.30
N SER A 34 23.47 -54.42 0.98
CA SER A 34 24.09 -55.35 1.93
C SER A 34 25.22 -54.68 2.69
N GLU A 35 24.92 -54.39 3.95
CA GLU A 35 25.81 -54.49 5.11
C GLU A 35 27.25 -53.97 4.97
N LYS A 36 27.53 -52.82 5.62
CA LYS A 36 28.63 -52.74 6.60
C LYS A 36 28.70 -51.40 7.33
N ASP A 37 28.98 -51.54 8.62
CA ASP A 37 29.71 -50.61 9.48
C ASP A 37 28.97 -49.37 10.03
N SER A 38 28.28 -49.62 11.14
CA SER A 38 28.71 -49.17 12.47
C SER A 38 29.37 -47.79 12.60
N ALA A 39 28.69 -46.94 13.38
CA ALA A 39 29.26 -45.88 14.21
C ALA A 39 29.74 -44.59 13.52
N GLU A 40 28.80 -43.72 13.12
CA GLU A 40 29.02 -42.26 13.08
C GLU A 40 27.65 -41.54 13.07
N SER A 41 26.99 -41.44 14.24
CA SER A 41 25.70 -40.73 14.37
C SER A 41 25.74 -39.46 15.25
N SER A 42 26.91 -39.08 15.77
CA SER A 42 27.06 -37.89 16.61
C SER A 42 27.44 -36.61 15.85
N SER A 43 28.01 -36.68 14.63
CA SER A 43 28.50 -35.49 13.92
C SER A 43 27.41 -34.69 13.16
N SER A 44 26.23 -35.28 12.95
CA SER A 44 25.13 -34.62 12.21
C SER A 44 24.26 -33.72 13.10
N GLU A 45 24.27 -33.95 14.41
CA GLU A 45 23.50 -33.15 15.38
C GLU A 45 24.22 -31.87 15.77
N GLU A 46 25.53 -31.92 15.99
CA GLU A 46 26.35 -30.72 16.26
C GLU A 46 26.24 -29.69 15.13
N SER A 47 26.25 -30.13 13.87
CA SER A 47 26.08 -29.24 12.71
C SER A 47 24.69 -28.57 12.65
N LYS A 48 23.64 -29.25 13.15
CA LYS A 48 22.28 -28.67 13.23
C LYS A 48 22.18 -27.68 14.38
N GLU A 49 22.84 -27.97 15.50
CA GLU A 49 22.84 -27.12 16.68
C GLU A 49 23.60 -25.81 16.43
N GLU A 50 24.78 -25.87 15.81
CA GLU A 50 25.52 -24.67 15.40
C GLU A 50 24.73 -23.79 14.42
N LYS A 51 24.04 -24.41 13.43
CA LYS A 51 23.15 -23.68 12.50
C LYS A 51 21.98 -23.03 13.22
N LEU A 52 21.42 -23.67 14.24
CA LEU A 52 20.32 -23.12 15.02
C LEU A 52 20.80 -21.95 15.91
N GLN A 53 21.93 -22.11 16.60
CA GLN A 53 22.53 -21.06 17.41
C GLN A 53 22.92 -19.84 16.58
N SER A 54 23.49 -20.04 15.38
CA SER A 54 23.78 -18.96 14.42
C SER A 54 22.51 -18.20 14.00
N LYS A 55 21.42 -18.91 13.69
CA LYS A 55 20.11 -18.27 13.39
C LYS A 55 19.54 -17.50 14.57
N ILE A 56 19.69 -18.00 15.80
CA ILE A 56 19.25 -17.30 17.02
C ILE A 56 20.09 -16.03 17.25
N ALA A 57 21.41 -16.11 17.08
CA ALA A 57 22.30 -14.95 17.20
C ALA A 57 21.97 -13.88 16.16
N GLN A 58 21.76 -14.25 14.89
CA GLN A 58 21.32 -13.33 13.84
C GLN A 58 19.98 -12.67 14.17
N ARG A 59 19.02 -13.43 14.73
CA ARG A 59 17.73 -12.87 15.17
C ARG A 59 17.87 -11.91 16.36
N LYS A 60 18.73 -12.22 17.33
CA LYS A 60 19.02 -11.35 18.47
C LYS A 60 19.70 -10.05 18.02
N GLU A 61 20.65 -10.12 17.09
CA GLU A 61 21.34 -8.95 16.54
C GLU A 61 20.40 -8.10 15.67
N ALA A 62 19.56 -8.74 14.85
CA ALA A 62 18.50 -8.04 14.12
C ALA A 62 17.54 -7.33 15.07
N ALA A 63 17.15 -7.97 16.19
CA ALA A 63 16.27 -7.39 17.21
C ALA A 63 16.89 -6.17 17.92
N LYS A 64 18.20 -6.21 18.22
CA LYS A 64 18.94 -5.07 18.81
C LYS A 64 18.95 -3.84 17.89
N ASN A 65 18.94 -4.05 16.57
CA ASN A 65 18.96 -2.96 15.58
C ASN A 65 17.57 -2.38 15.25
N VAL A 66 16.48 -3.02 15.68
CA VAL A 66 15.09 -2.55 15.43
C VAL A 66 14.83 -1.12 15.93
N PRO A 67 15.28 -0.70 17.13
CA PRO A 67 15.06 0.65 17.64
C PRO A 67 15.76 1.73 16.79
N ALA A 68 16.97 1.47 16.30
CA ALA A 68 17.71 2.39 15.44
C ALA A 68 17.05 2.53 14.05
N ILE A 69 16.55 1.42 13.49
CA ILE A 69 15.77 1.42 12.25
C ILE A 69 14.45 2.19 12.45
N ARG A 70 13.81 2.07 13.62
CA ARG A 70 12.57 2.80 13.96
C ARG A 70 12.82 4.31 14.10
N ARG A 71 13.89 4.74 14.76
CA ARG A 71 14.30 6.15 14.86
C ARG A 71 14.68 6.77 13.52
N ARG A 72 15.40 6.04 12.67
CA ARG A 72 15.69 6.51 11.30
C ARG A 72 14.42 6.70 10.48
N LYS A 73 13.45 5.81 10.68
CA LYS A 73 12.12 5.87 10.10
C LYS A 73 11.28 7.03 10.66
N GLU A 74 11.50 7.51 11.87
CA GLU A 74 10.84 8.69 12.46
C GLU A 74 11.36 9.98 11.82
N LEU A 75 12.68 10.07 11.62
CA LEU A 75 13.35 11.20 10.98
C LEU A 75 13.03 11.35 9.47
N GLU A 76 12.40 10.34 8.86
CA GLU A 76 12.04 10.33 7.44
C GLU A 76 10.59 10.77 7.19
N ASN A 77 9.75 10.94 8.21
CA ASN A 77 8.39 11.42 8.02
C ASN A 77 8.41 12.93 7.79
N ILE A 78 7.83 13.35 6.67
CA ILE A 78 7.48 14.77 6.43
C ILE A 78 6.12 15.08 7.05
N GLU A 79 5.96 16.31 7.53
CA GLU A 79 4.70 16.76 8.11
C GLU A 79 3.59 16.90 7.05
N LEU A 80 2.33 16.70 7.47
CA LEU A 80 1.18 16.79 6.57
C LEU A 80 1.05 18.17 5.91
N HIS A 81 1.38 19.24 6.64
CA HIS A 81 1.28 20.61 6.12
C HIS A 81 2.23 20.79 4.92
N VAL A 82 3.45 20.22 4.97
CA VAL A 82 4.42 20.25 3.86
C VAL A 82 3.87 19.50 2.63
N ILE A 83 3.20 18.36 2.84
CA ILE A 83 2.57 17.61 1.73
C ILE A 83 1.44 18.44 1.10
N HIS A 84 0.65 19.12 1.93
CA HIS A 84 -0.41 20.00 1.46
C HIS A 84 0.16 21.20 0.70
N GLU A 85 1.19 21.86 1.23
CA GLU A 85 1.91 22.95 0.56
C GLU A 85 2.48 22.52 -0.79
N LEU A 86 3.06 21.31 -0.87
CA LEU A 86 3.57 20.76 -2.11
C LEU A 86 2.46 20.58 -3.16
N ARG A 87 1.27 20.11 -2.75
CA ARG A 87 0.10 20.01 -3.64
C ARG A 87 -0.42 21.39 -4.07
N GLN A 88 -0.38 22.37 -3.16
CA GLN A 88 -0.87 23.73 -3.38
C GLN A 88 0.18 24.70 -3.93
N ALA A 89 1.39 24.23 -4.20
CA ALA A 89 2.48 25.04 -4.70
C ALA A 89 2.06 25.77 -5.98
N SER A 90 2.48 27.03 -6.11
CA SER A 90 2.12 27.89 -7.26
C SER A 90 2.44 27.22 -8.60
N TYR A 91 3.61 26.57 -8.70
CA TYR A 91 4.00 25.80 -9.88
C TYR A 91 3.01 24.67 -10.21
N VAL A 92 2.60 23.87 -9.22
CA VAL A 92 1.67 22.75 -9.40
C VAL A 92 0.30 23.27 -9.85
N ARG A 93 -0.26 24.25 -9.13
CA ARG A 93 -1.56 24.84 -9.47
C ARG A 93 -1.57 25.45 -10.86
N LYS A 94 -0.52 26.19 -11.24
CA LYS A 94 -0.41 26.81 -12.57
C LYS A 94 -0.40 25.75 -13.68
N VAL A 95 0.34 24.66 -13.52
CA VAL A 95 0.38 23.58 -14.53
C VAL A 95 -0.98 22.89 -14.66
N LEU A 96 -1.65 22.60 -13.55
CA LEU A 96 -2.99 22.00 -13.59
C LEU A 96 -4.02 22.97 -14.20
N GLN A 97 -3.96 24.25 -13.86
CA GLN A 97 -4.88 25.24 -14.40
C GLN A 97 -4.74 25.38 -15.92
N ILE A 98 -3.51 25.50 -16.44
CA ILE A 98 -3.26 25.56 -17.88
C ILE A 98 -3.84 24.33 -18.60
N ALA A 99 -3.72 23.14 -18.00
CA ALA A 99 -4.29 21.93 -18.58
C ALA A 99 -5.83 21.99 -18.62
N LYS A 100 -6.48 22.48 -17.57
CA LYS A 100 -7.94 22.67 -17.56
C LYS A 100 -8.38 23.72 -18.58
N ASP A 101 -7.71 24.86 -18.63
CA ASP A 101 -8.01 25.93 -19.58
C ASP A 101 -7.88 25.42 -21.04
N SER A 102 -6.93 24.51 -21.30
CA SER A 102 -6.76 23.87 -22.63
C SER A 102 -7.88 22.90 -22.99
N LEU A 103 -8.63 22.41 -22.01
CA LEU A 103 -9.79 21.55 -22.23
C LEU A 103 -11.06 22.37 -22.53
N GLU A 104 -11.16 23.56 -21.93
CA GLU A 104 -12.30 24.46 -22.09
C GLU A 104 -12.22 25.28 -23.38
N ASN A 105 -11.00 25.61 -23.83
CA ASN A 105 -10.75 26.39 -25.04
C ASN A 105 -10.21 25.46 -26.14
N GLU A 106 -11.08 25.02 -27.06
CA GLU A 106 -10.70 24.16 -28.19
C GLU A 106 -9.67 24.83 -29.14
N ASP A 107 -9.55 26.16 -29.10
CA ASP A 107 -8.53 26.96 -29.77
C ASP A 107 -7.17 26.81 -29.06
N CYS A 108 -6.55 25.65 -29.31
CA CYS A 108 -5.35 25.18 -28.65
C CYS A 108 -4.18 26.19 -28.75
N LEU A 109 -3.72 26.68 -27.60
CA LEU A 109 -2.35 27.18 -27.48
C LEU A 109 -1.39 26.10 -28.01
N PRO A 110 -0.34 26.45 -28.77
CA PRO A 110 0.59 25.45 -29.30
C PRO A 110 1.26 24.70 -28.14
N ILE A 111 0.79 23.48 -27.87
CA ILE A 111 1.31 22.62 -26.81
C ILE A 111 2.66 22.08 -27.29
N VAL A 112 3.73 22.41 -26.57
CA VAL A 112 5.05 21.85 -26.84
C VAL A 112 5.32 20.60 -26.01
N LEU A 113 6.24 19.75 -26.46
CA LEU A 113 6.66 18.53 -25.74
C LEU A 113 7.14 18.82 -24.30
N GLY A 114 7.65 20.02 -24.05
CA GLY A 114 8.01 20.48 -22.72
C GLY A 114 6.81 20.53 -21.77
N ASP A 115 5.65 20.97 -22.25
CA ASP A 115 4.43 21.08 -21.45
C ASP A 115 3.82 19.70 -21.17
N PHE A 116 3.91 18.76 -22.13
CA PHE A 116 3.59 17.35 -21.87
C PHE A 116 4.37 16.80 -20.67
N THR A 117 5.68 17.00 -20.65
CA THR A 117 6.53 16.46 -19.57
C THR A 117 6.18 17.11 -18.23
N ARG A 118 5.96 18.43 -18.22
CA ARG A 118 5.58 19.16 -17.00
C ARG A 118 4.24 18.69 -16.45
N LEU A 119 3.22 18.59 -17.30
CA LEU A 119 1.89 18.15 -16.88
C LEU A 119 1.90 16.71 -16.40
N ARG A 120 2.55 15.80 -17.13
CA ARG A 120 2.73 14.40 -16.72
C ARG A 120 3.35 14.30 -15.32
N ASP A 121 4.44 15.03 -15.11
CA ASP A 121 5.21 14.97 -13.87
C ASP A 121 4.41 15.52 -12.68
N VAL A 122 3.65 16.59 -12.89
CA VAL A 122 2.74 17.17 -11.88
C VAL A 122 1.58 16.22 -11.57
N LEU A 123 0.95 15.63 -12.58
CA LEU A 123 -0.13 14.65 -12.39
C LEU A 123 0.34 13.44 -11.59
N ILE A 124 1.52 12.91 -11.89
CA ILE A 124 2.12 11.80 -11.13
C ILE A 124 2.29 12.18 -9.65
N LEU A 125 2.82 13.38 -9.36
CA LEU A 125 2.98 13.86 -7.99
C LEU A 125 1.62 13.94 -7.27
N VAL A 126 0.65 14.62 -7.90
CA VAL A 126 -0.68 14.87 -7.33
C VAL A 126 -1.39 13.56 -7.02
N LEU A 127 -1.39 12.61 -7.96
CA LEU A 127 -2.01 11.30 -7.76
C LEU A 127 -1.32 10.47 -6.65
N ILE A 128 0.01 10.54 -6.55
CA ILE A 128 0.72 9.87 -5.46
C ILE A 128 0.33 10.45 -4.10
N ILE A 129 0.17 11.78 -4.03
CA ILE A 129 -0.28 12.47 -2.82
C ILE A 129 -1.75 12.14 -2.51
N SER A 130 -2.66 12.18 -3.47
CA SER A 130 -4.10 12.05 -3.20
C SER A 130 -4.55 10.62 -2.87
N SER A 131 -3.87 9.61 -3.43
CA SER A 131 -4.40 8.25 -3.46
C SER A 131 -3.96 7.31 -2.32
N LEU A 132 -2.88 7.65 -1.61
CA LEU A 132 -2.17 6.75 -0.68
C LEU A 132 -1.70 5.42 -1.30
N LYS A 133 -1.67 5.32 -2.63
CA LYS A 133 -1.29 4.11 -3.38
C LYS A 133 0.21 4.00 -3.56
N ARG A 134 0.66 2.77 -3.83
CA ARG A 134 2.08 2.51 -4.11
C ARG A 134 2.39 3.00 -5.52
N VAL A 135 3.60 3.53 -5.73
CA VAL A 135 4.06 3.91 -7.07
C VAL A 135 3.96 2.78 -8.10
N MET A 136 4.14 1.53 -7.68
CA MET A 136 4.00 0.39 -8.58
C MET A 136 2.57 0.25 -9.15
N GLU A 137 1.55 0.60 -8.38
CA GLU A 137 0.15 0.61 -8.84
C GLU A 137 -0.01 1.69 -9.94
N PHE A 138 0.56 2.88 -9.73
CA PHE A 138 0.58 3.95 -10.73
C PHE A 138 1.35 3.63 -12.00
N MET A 139 2.47 2.91 -11.87
CA MET A 139 3.26 2.52 -13.03
C MET A 139 2.51 1.51 -13.91
N GLU A 140 1.63 0.69 -13.34
CA GLU A 140 0.82 -0.28 -14.08
C GLU A 140 -0.49 0.31 -14.62
N PHE A 141 -0.86 1.53 -14.19
CA PHE A 141 -2.08 2.22 -14.61
C PHE A 141 -2.14 2.37 -16.13
N ARG A 142 -3.24 1.90 -16.74
CA ARG A 142 -3.50 1.90 -18.19
C ARG A 142 -4.52 2.95 -18.59
N LEU A 143 -4.50 3.30 -19.87
CA LEU A 143 -5.42 4.27 -20.43
C LEU A 143 -6.88 3.79 -20.36
N CYS A 144 -7.16 2.52 -20.65
CA CYS A 144 -8.51 1.94 -20.54
C CYS A 144 -9.12 2.11 -19.14
N GLU A 145 -8.31 1.91 -18.10
CA GLU A 145 -8.75 2.04 -16.71
C GLU A 145 -9.17 3.49 -16.38
N PHE A 146 -8.55 4.50 -17.02
CA PHE A 146 -8.97 5.90 -16.92
C PHE A 146 -10.25 6.18 -17.73
N LEU A 147 -10.34 5.61 -18.93
CA LEU A 147 -11.51 5.78 -19.80
C LEU A 147 -12.77 5.14 -19.20
N GLU A 148 -12.62 4.09 -18.40
CA GLU A 148 -13.68 3.36 -17.68
C GLU A 148 -13.99 3.95 -16.29
N ARG A 149 -13.47 5.14 -15.95
CA ARG A 149 -13.69 5.75 -14.64
C ARG A 149 -15.18 5.99 -14.34
N GLU A 150 -15.58 5.76 -13.09
CA GLU A 150 -16.95 5.92 -12.62
C GLU A 150 -17.10 7.23 -11.82
N LEU A 151 -18.13 8.04 -12.10
CA LEU A 151 -18.50 9.16 -11.23
C LEU A 151 -19.27 8.65 -10.00
N LYS A 152 -18.85 9.05 -8.80
CA LYS A 152 -19.52 8.75 -7.53
C LYS A 152 -19.72 10.00 -6.70
N ARG A 153 -20.66 9.91 -5.75
CA ARG A 153 -20.84 10.90 -4.70
C ARG A 153 -20.32 10.35 -3.38
N THR A 154 -19.54 11.14 -2.68
CA THR A 154 -19.08 10.85 -1.32
C THR A 154 -20.26 10.97 -0.34
N PRO A 155 -20.11 10.48 0.90
CA PRO A 155 -21.10 10.72 1.95
C PRO A 155 -21.32 12.20 2.27
N SER A 156 -20.32 13.08 1.99
CA SER A 156 -20.44 14.53 2.11
C SER A 156 -21.25 15.18 0.97
N GLY A 157 -21.61 14.42 -0.07
CA GLY A 157 -22.31 14.91 -1.26
C GLY A 157 -21.38 15.44 -2.37
N GLU A 158 -20.07 15.44 -2.14
CA GLU A 158 -19.07 15.85 -3.11
C GLU A 158 -18.92 14.80 -4.21
N THR A 159 -18.66 15.23 -5.44
CA THR A 159 -18.42 14.34 -6.57
C THR A 159 -16.96 13.94 -6.64
N CYS A 160 -16.70 12.65 -6.84
CA CYS A 160 -15.37 12.11 -7.11
C CYS A 160 -15.42 11.08 -8.23
N TYR A 161 -14.31 10.92 -8.94
CA TYR A 161 -14.15 9.88 -9.94
C TYR A 161 -13.36 8.72 -9.36
N VAL A 162 -13.82 7.51 -9.69
CA VAL A 162 -13.26 6.26 -9.21
C VAL A 162 -12.62 5.52 -10.37
N ILE A 163 -11.32 5.27 -10.27
CA ILE A 163 -10.54 4.52 -11.25
C ILE A 163 -10.10 3.21 -10.62
N ARG A 164 -10.24 2.11 -11.36
CA ARG A 164 -9.86 0.77 -10.89
C ARG A 164 -8.63 0.29 -11.68
N ILE A 165 -7.53 0.10 -10.98
CA ILE A 165 -6.28 -0.43 -11.54
C ILE A 165 -6.23 -1.94 -11.27
N ALA A 166 -6.30 -2.75 -12.32
CA ALA A 166 -6.38 -4.19 -12.23
C ALA A 166 -5.03 -4.83 -11.90
N ARG A 167 -3.93 -4.32 -12.48
CA ARG A 167 -2.60 -4.91 -12.33
C ARG A 167 -1.81 -4.24 -11.21
N HIS A 168 -1.53 -4.99 -10.15
CA HIS A 168 -0.59 -4.59 -9.09
C HIS A 168 -0.11 -5.80 -8.30
N LYS A 169 0.90 -5.59 -7.43
CA LYS A 169 1.53 -6.65 -6.62
C LYS A 169 0.52 -7.48 -5.79
N THR A 170 -0.60 -6.87 -5.43
CA THR A 170 -1.64 -7.50 -4.59
C THR A 170 -2.94 -7.68 -5.36
N ALA A 171 -2.88 -7.88 -6.69
CA ALA A 171 -4.07 -8.03 -7.53
C ALA A 171 -4.98 -9.19 -7.10
N GLU A 172 -4.42 -10.21 -6.44
CA GLU A 172 -5.18 -11.31 -5.81
C GLU A 172 -6.18 -10.81 -4.75
N ALA A 173 -5.92 -9.66 -4.13
CA ALA A 173 -6.82 -9.03 -3.17
C ALA A 173 -7.89 -8.12 -3.82
N GLY A 174 -7.97 -8.11 -5.16
CA GLY A 174 -8.83 -7.23 -5.93
C GLY A 174 -8.11 -5.99 -6.46
N ALA A 175 -8.80 -5.24 -7.34
CA ALA A 175 -8.26 -4.05 -8.00
C ALA A 175 -7.91 -2.92 -7.03
N SER A 176 -6.85 -2.18 -7.33
CA SER A 176 -6.49 -0.96 -6.60
C SER A 176 -7.40 0.18 -7.04
N VAL A 177 -8.03 0.84 -6.08
CA VAL A 177 -9.00 1.91 -6.36
C VAL A 177 -8.37 3.28 -6.12
N LEU A 178 -8.36 4.14 -7.13
CA LEU A 178 -8.00 5.56 -7.03
C LEU A 178 -9.27 6.40 -6.95
N PHE A 179 -9.24 7.40 -6.07
CA PHE A 179 -10.25 8.45 -6.00
C PHE A 179 -9.59 9.74 -6.42
N ILE A 180 -10.17 10.43 -7.39
CA ILE A 180 -9.70 11.73 -7.86
C ILE A 180 -10.87 12.72 -7.82
N ASP A 181 -10.56 13.98 -7.55
CA ASP A 181 -11.56 15.05 -7.61
C ASP A 181 -11.80 15.50 -9.06
N GLU A 182 -12.78 16.39 -9.25
CA GLU A 182 -13.14 16.92 -10.57
C GLU A 182 -11.97 17.66 -11.25
N ASP A 183 -11.17 18.35 -10.45
CA ASP A 183 -10.04 19.13 -10.92
C ASP A 183 -8.91 18.24 -11.46
N GLU A 184 -8.59 17.18 -10.73
CA GLU A 184 -7.65 16.13 -11.13
C GLU A 184 -8.16 15.39 -12.37
N GLU A 185 -9.47 15.12 -12.46
CA GLU A 185 -10.07 14.49 -13.62
C GLU A 185 -9.95 15.35 -14.88
N LYS A 186 -10.29 16.64 -14.82
CA LYS A 186 -10.17 17.55 -15.96
C LYS A 186 -8.72 17.66 -16.44
N ALA A 187 -7.77 17.74 -15.52
CA ALA A 187 -6.35 17.78 -15.86
C ALA A 187 -5.85 16.47 -16.50
N LEU A 188 -6.33 15.30 -16.02
CA LEU A 188 -6.04 14.01 -16.65
C LEU A 188 -6.70 13.87 -18.03
N LEU A 189 -7.91 14.38 -18.19
CA LEU A 189 -8.63 14.36 -19.46
C LEU A 189 -7.91 15.23 -20.49
N ALA A 190 -7.48 16.43 -20.09
CA ALA A 190 -6.66 17.30 -20.93
C ALA A 190 -5.34 16.62 -21.30
N TYR A 191 -4.67 15.99 -20.33
CA TYR A 191 -3.45 15.22 -20.58
C TYR A 191 -3.66 14.14 -21.63
N VAL A 192 -4.74 13.35 -21.53
CA VAL A 192 -5.05 12.27 -22.48
C VAL A 192 -5.43 12.78 -23.86
N LYS A 193 -6.24 13.84 -23.94
CA LYS A 193 -6.78 14.38 -25.19
C LYS A 193 -5.77 15.22 -25.97
N HIS A 194 -5.04 16.11 -25.29
CA HIS A 194 -4.24 17.14 -25.97
C HIS A 194 -2.73 16.88 -25.86
N TYR A 195 -2.24 16.52 -24.67
CA TYR A 195 -0.79 16.45 -24.44
C TYR A 195 -0.18 15.09 -24.84
N ARG A 196 -0.86 14.00 -24.50
CA ARG A 196 -0.37 12.63 -24.72
C ARG A 196 -0.21 12.29 -26.20
N PRO A 197 -1.14 12.62 -27.13
CA PRO A 197 -0.98 12.29 -28.54
C PRO A 197 0.23 12.95 -29.21
N ILE A 198 0.65 14.12 -28.73
CA ILE A 198 1.81 14.86 -29.25
C ILE A 198 3.13 14.13 -28.92
N ALA A 199 3.19 13.51 -27.74
CA ALA A 199 4.42 12.92 -27.23
C ALA A 199 4.50 11.40 -27.41
N VAL A 200 3.36 10.72 -27.47
CA VAL A 200 3.25 9.27 -27.37
C VAL A 200 2.64 8.69 -28.65
N PRO A 201 3.42 8.00 -29.50
CA PRO A 201 2.90 7.44 -30.75
C PRO A 201 1.91 6.28 -30.52
N CYS A 202 1.92 5.63 -29.35
CA CYS A 202 1.03 4.55 -28.99
C CYS A 202 -0.22 5.07 -28.25
N SER A 203 -1.37 5.03 -28.94
CA SER A 203 -2.68 5.52 -28.46
C SER A 203 -3.65 4.42 -28.02
N GLY A 204 -3.25 3.14 -28.11
CA GLY A 204 -4.14 2.02 -27.77
C GLY A 204 -4.61 2.03 -26.30
N PRO A 205 -5.81 1.50 -26.01
CA PRO A 205 -6.41 1.53 -24.67
C PRO A 205 -5.57 0.79 -23.62
N HIS A 206 -4.83 -0.24 -24.01
CA HIS A 206 -3.98 -0.99 -23.09
C HIS A 206 -2.60 -0.35 -22.86
N CYS A 207 -2.31 0.80 -23.46
CA CYS A 207 -1.07 1.52 -23.21
C CYS A 207 -1.04 2.06 -21.77
N TYR A 208 0.16 2.18 -21.21
CA TYR A 208 0.34 2.83 -19.91
C TYR A 208 -0.15 4.28 -19.96
N MET A 209 -0.80 4.71 -18.87
CA MET A 209 -1.27 6.09 -18.69
C MET A 209 -0.07 7.05 -18.73
N PHE A 210 1.00 6.71 -18.02
CA PHE A 210 2.24 7.49 -17.94
C PHE A 210 3.44 6.72 -18.50
N PRO A 211 3.63 6.69 -19.83
CA PRO A 211 4.75 5.99 -20.44
C PRO A 211 6.09 6.69 -20.20
N THR A 212 7.18 5.92 -20.19
CA THR A 212 8.54 6.47 -20.18
C THR A 212 8.87 7.15 -21.51
N ARG A 213 9.67 8.22 -21.46
CA ARG A 213 10.12 8.94 -22.67
C ARG A 213 11.14 8.13 -23.47
N ASN A 214 11.99 7.35 -22.79
CA ASN A 214 13.19 6.75 -23.40
C ASN A 214 12.87 5.74 -24.51
N ASN A 215 11.69 5.11 -24.50
CA ASN A 215 11.31 4.07 -25.45
C ASN A 215 10.23 4.51 -26.45
N MET A 216 9.84 5.80 -26.45
CA MET A 216 8.81 6.32 -27.36
C MET A 216 9.20 6.20 -28.84
N LYS A 217 10.50 6.18 -29.15
CA LYS A 217 11.03 6.05 -30.52
C LYS A 217 10.81 4.69 -31.18
N ARG A 218 10.45 3.64 -30.42
CA ARG A 218 10.31 2.26 -30.94
C ARG A 218 8.84 1.84 -31.14
N GLY A 219 7.89 2.77 -31.15
CA GLY A 219 6.46 2.47 -31.29
C GLY A 219 5.83 1.70 -30.12
N CYS A 220 6.60 1.42 -29.05
CA CYS A 220 6.14 0.65 -27.91
C CYS A 220 6.04 1.52 -26.66
N CYS A 221 4.84 1.58 -26.07
CA CYS A 221 4.59 2.22 -24.78
C CYS A 221 5.26 1.39 -23.68
N SER A 222 6.46 1.78 -23.25
CA SER A 222 7.11 1.16 -22.11
C SER A 222 6.65 1.77 -20.79
N ARG A 223 6.55 0.93 -19.77
CA ARG A 223 6.21 1.31 -18.42
C ARG A 223 7.25 2.30 -17.87
N MET A 224 6.82 3.26 -17.07
CA MET A 224 7.76 4.06 -16.29
C MET A 224 8.44 3.18 -15.23
N GLU A 225 9.74 3.37 -15.01
CA GLU A 225 10.48 2.68 -13.96
C GLU A 225 10.45 3.45 -12.64
N PHE A 226 10.55 2.73 -11.51
CA PHE A 226 10.52 3.32 -10.18
C PHE A 226 11.55 4.45 -9.96
N PRO A 227 12.82 4.34 -10.42
CA PRO A 227 13.78 5.43 -10.30
C PRO A 227 13.34 6.69 -11.04
N ASN A 228 12.66 6.56 -12.19
CA ASN A 228 12.18 7.70 -12.95
C ASN A 228 11.07 8.44 -12.18
N VAL A 229 10.17 7.71 -11.52
CA VAL A 229 9.13 8.32 -10.68
C VAL A 229 9.75 9.10 -9.52
N ASN A 230 10.74 8.54 -8.82
CA ASN A 230 11.40 9.29 -7.74
C ASN A 230 12.14 10.54 -8.25
N ARG A 231 12.78 10.47 -9.43
CA ARG A 231 13.38 11.67 -10.05
C ARG A 231 12.33 12.73 -10.37
N ILE A 232 11.15 12.32 -10.85
CA ILE A 232 10.01 13.21 -11.11
C ILE A 232 9.59 13.89 -9.81
N LEU A 233 9.35 13.12 -8.74
CA LEU A 233 8.96 13.67 -7.44
C LEU A 233 9.98 14.70 -6.94
N GLN A 234 11.27 14.36 -6.97
CA GLN A 234 12.32 15.30 -6.57
C GLN A 234 12.38 16.55 -7.47
N SER A 235 12.19 16.40 -8.78
CA SER A 235 12.18 17.52 -9.72
C SER A 235 11.02 18.46 -9.45
N VAL A 236 9.81 17.94 -9.26
CA VAL A 236 8.63 18.76 -8.99
C VAL A 236 8.73 19.40 -7.60
N SER A 237 9.21 18.68 -6.58
CA SER A 237 9.48 19.23 -5.24
C SER A 237 10.39 20.44 -5.28
N LYS A 238 11.51 20.35 -6.02
CA LYS A 238 12.45 21.46 -6.18
C LYS A 238 11.80 22.66 -6.88
N LYS A 239 10.99 22.42 -7.92
CA LYS A 239 10.25 23.49 -8.62
C LYS A 239 9.15 24.12 -7.76
N ALA A 240 8.63 23.37 -6.79
CA ALA A 240 7.71 23.84 -5.77
C ALA A 240 8.41 24.55 -4.60
N ALA A 241 9.73 24.78 -4.67
CA ALA A 241 10.54 25.37 -3.62
C ALA A 241 10.48 24.61 -2.27
N SER A 242 10.28 23.29 -2.31
CA SER A 242 10.37 22.44 -1.13
C SER A 242 11.77 21.82 -1.03
N ASP A 243 12.46 22.11 0.07
CA ASP A 243 13.79 21.58 0.40
C ASP A 243 13.76 20.13 0.91
N CYS A 244 12.56 19.55 1.08
CA CYS A 244 12.41 18.20 1.57
C CYS A 244 12.83 17.17 0.52
N LYS A 245 13.64 16.19 0.94
CA LYS A 245 13.94 15.01 0.12
C LYS A 245 12.73 14.08 0.08
N ILE A 246 11.82 14.32 -0.85
CA ILE A 246 10.62 13.50 -1.00
C ILE A 246 10.91 12.22 -1.79
N THR A 247 10.28 11.14 -1.35
CA THR A 247 10.14 9.90 -2.12
C THR A 247 8.70 9.45 -2.05
N SER A 248 8.26 8.63 -3.00
CA SER A 248 6.90 8.05 -2.99
C SER A 248 6.59 7.30 -1.69
N ARG A 249 7.59 6.61 -1.13
CA ARG A 249 7.46 5.88 0.13
C ARG A 249 7.27 6.84 1.31
N ILE A 250 8.05 7.93 1.37
CA ILE A 250 7.96 8.94 2.43
C ILE A 250 6.60 9.62 2.40
N LEU A 251 6.17 10.14 1.23
CA LEU A 251 4.86 10.77 1.06
C LEU A 251 3.73 9.88 1.56
N ARG A 252 3.67 8.66 1.01
CA ARG A 252 2.65 7.67 1.37
C ARG A 252 2.66 7.36 2.85
N ARG A 253 3.84 7.14 3.44
CA ARG A 253 3.96 6.78 4.85
C ARG A 253 3.51 7.91 5.76
N SER A 254 4.00 9.13 5.54
CA SER A 254 3.61 10.30 6.32
C SER A 254 2.10 10.50 6.34
N GLN A 255 1.44 10.38 5.19
CA GLN A 255 0.00 10.56 5.12
C GLN A 255 -0.76 9.46 5.85
N ILE A 256 -0.38 8.19 5.64
CA ILE A 256 -1.03 7.07 6.31
C ILE A 256 -0.82 7.15 7.82
N THR A 257 0.38 7.52 8.28
CA THR A 257 0.68 7.73 9.69
C THR A 257 -0.20 8.79 10.30
N ALA A 258 -0.30 9.96 9.67
CA ALA A 258 -1.10 11.04 10.23
C ALA A 258 -2.61 10.73 10.20
N LEU A 259 -3.08 9.95 9.22
CA LEU A 259 -4.44 9.38 9.26
C LEU A 259 -4.58 8.36 10.38
N TRP A 260 -3.59 7.50 10.60
CA TRP A 260 -3.59 6.46 11.62
C TRP A 260 -3.64 7.03 13.05
N GLU A 261 -2.88 8.10 13.31
CA GLU A 261 -2.79 8.75 14.62
C GLU A 261 -4.07 9.48 15.01
N LYS A 262 -4.80 10.04 14.04
CA LYS A 262 -6.09 10.70 14.28
C LYS A 262 -7.23 9.74 14.64
N CYS A 263 -6.98 8.44 14.56
CA CYS A 263 -8.03 7.44 14.63
C CYS A 263 -7.86 6.59 15.88
N GLU A 264 -8.68 6.84 16.89
CA GLU A 264 -8.70 6.05 18.11
C GLU A 264 -9.47 4.73 17.93
N ASP A 265 -10.51 4.74 17.08
CA ASP A 265 -11.36 3.58 16.81
C ASP A 265 -10.62 2.47 16.03
N PRO A 266 -10.50 1.25 16.60
CA PRO A 266 -9.94 0.09 15.91
C PRO A 266 -10.63 -0.26 14.59
N SER A 267 -11.94 -0.04 14.49
CA SER A 267 -12.70 -0.33 13.25
C SER A 267 -12.22 0.55 12.10
N TRP A 268 -11.90 1.80 12.40
CA TRP A 268 -11.36 2.73 11.42
C TRP A 268 -9.90 2.41 11.08
N LYS A 269 -9.06 2.06 12.06
CA LYS A 269 -7.69 1.56 11.80
C LYS A 269 -7.69 0.37 10.85
N GLN A 270 -8.65 -0.55 10.98
CA GLN A 270 -8.83 -1.66 10.04
C GLN A 270 -9.20 -1.17 8.63
N LYS A 271 -10.09 -0.17 8.49
CA LYS A 271 -10.43 0.43 7.19
C LYS A 271 -9.21 1.09 6.53
N VAL A 272 -8.41 1.83 7.28
CA VAL A 272 -7.16 2.44 6.78
C VAL A 272 -6.17 1.35 6.35
N ALA A 273 -5.99 0.29 7.15
CA ALA A 273 -5.14 -0.84 6.81
C ALA A 273 -5.57 -1.50 5.48
N ASN A 274 -6.87 -1.75 5.32
CA ASN A 274 -7.44 -2.30 4.10
C ASN A 274 -7.22 -1.37 2.90
N LEU A 275 -7.45 -0.06 3.07
CA LEU A 275 -7.25 0.95 2.02
C LEU A 275 -5.82 0.94 1.45
N VAL A 276 -4.83 0.68 2.31
CA VAL A 276 -3.40 0.68 1.94
C VAL A 276 -2.87 -0.72 1.62
N GLY A 277 -3.75 -1.72 1.58
CA GLY A 277 -3.43 -3.12 1.25
C GLY A 277 -2.50 -3.75 2.30
N HIS A 278 -2.81 -3.56 3.58
CA HIS A 278 -2.11 -4.14 4.73
C HIS A 278 -3.10 -4.86 5.66
N SER A 279 -2.62 -5.88 6.38
CA SER A 279 -3.33 -6.36 7.56
C SER A 279 -3.22 -5.34 8.71
N LEU A 280 -4.18 -5.35 9.64
CA LEU A 280 -4.15 -4.48 10.82
C LEU A 280 -2.83 -4.61 11.59
N ALA A 281 -2.36 -5.83 11.83
CA ALA A 281 -1.08 -6.07 12.50
C ALA A 281 0.12 -5.48 11.74
N THR A 282 0.11 -5.53 10.41
CA THR A 282 1.15 -4.90 9.59
C THR A 282 1.05 -3.38 9.71
N ALA A 283 -0.14 -2.82 9.53
CA ALA A 283 -0.35 -1.38 9.58
C ALA A 283 0.02 -0.79 10.97
N SER A 284 -0.39 -1.43 12.08
CA SER A 284 0.05 -1.04 13.43
C SER A 284 1.57 -1.03 13.54
N ARG A 285 2.27 -2.07 13.09
CA ARG A 285 3.75 -2.10 13.15
C ARG A 285 4.40 -0.97 12.34
N TYR A 286 3.79 -0.55 11.24
CA TYR A 286 4.36 0.45 10.33
C TYR A 286 4.02 1.89 10.69
N TYR A 287 2.83 2.12 11.27
CA TYR A 287 2.23 3.44 11.45
C TYR A 287 1.93 3.81 12.89
N GLU A 288 1.93 2.85 13.81
CA GLU A 288 1.78 3.13 15.24
C GLU A 288 3.11 3.70 15.77
N PHE A 289 3.22 5.02 15.70
CA PHE A 289 4.18 5.77 16.48
C PHE A 289 3.64 5.90 17.89
N SER A 290 3.69 4.79 18.62
CA SER A 290 3.85 4.95 20.04
C SER A 290 5.26 5.53 20.24
N GLU A 291 5.39 6.76 20.73
CA GLU A 291 6.37 6.98 21.79
C GLU A 291 6.01 5.99 22.90
N LYS A 292 6.37 4.72 22.71
CA LYS A 292 6.65 3.88 23.85
C LYS A 292 7.92 4.50 24.37
N VAL A 293 7.77 5.53 25.22
CA VAL A 293 8.67 5.72 26.32
C VAL A 293 8.99 4.29 26.77
N PRO A 294 10.23 3.80 26.57
CA PRO A 294 10.55 2.42 26.90
C PRO A 294 9.96 2.16 28.29
N PRO A 295 9.34 1.00 28.57
CA PRO A 295 8.75 0.77 29.89
C PRO A 295 9.71 1.15 31.02
N GLY A 296 11.02 0.90 30.81
CA GLY A 296 12.08 1.35 31.73
C GLY A 296 12.28 2.86 31.85
N LEU A 297 12.02 3.67 30.82
CA LEU A 297 12.13 5.12 30.83
C LEU A 297 10.88 5.79 31.44
N ALA A 298 9.69 5.19 31.26
CA ALA A 298 8.46 5.62 31.95
C ALA A 298 8.56 5.26 33.43
N VAL A 299 9.05 4.06 33.76
CA VAL A 299 9.39 3.64 35.12
C VAL A 299 10.49 4.53 35.70
N PHE A 300 11.50 4.92 34.93
CA PHE A 300 12.56 5.82 35.39
C PHE A 300 12.04 7.23 35.67
N GLU A 301 11.17 7.79 34.83
CA GLU A 301 10.55 9.10 35.09
C GLU A 301 9.59 9.05 36.27
N THR A 302 8.83 7.97 36.43
CA THR A 302 7.99 7.74 37.61
C THR A 302 8.84 7.60 38.87
N LEU A 303 9.92 6.81 38.85
CA LEU A 303 10.88 6.69 39.96
C LEU A 303 11.57 8.01 40.29
N LYS A 304 11.89 8.82 39.27
CA LYS A 304 12.48 10.14 39.44
C LYS A 304 11.49 11.11 40.10
N ARG A 305 10.21 11.08 39.69
CA ARG A 305 9.11 11.84 40.31
C ARG A 305 8.89 11.41 41.76
N MET A 306 8.83 10.11 42.02
CA MET A 306 8.68 9.54 43.37
C MET A 306 9.85 9.90 44.30
N LYS A 307 11.07 9.97 43.76
CA LYS A 307 12.26 10.40 44.52
C LYS A 307 12.24 11.89 44.84
N GLN A 308 11.66 12.72 43.98
CA GLN A 308 11.51 14.17 44.16
C GLN A 308 10.36 14.54 45.10
N GLU A 309 9.26 13.79 45.07
CA GLU A 309 8.06 14.05 45.89
C GLU A 309 8.14 13.42 47.29
N GLY A 310 9.18 12.63 47.55
CA GLY A 310 9.29 11.79 48.73
C GLY A 310 8.30 10.62 48.64
N TRP A 311 8.79 9.41 48.87
CA TRP A 311 8.11 8.13 48.65
C TRP A 311 6.77 7.89 49.40
N ARG A 312 6.15 8.92 49.98
CA ARG A 312 5.04 8.82 50.94
C ARG A 312 3.64 8.83 50.33
N ARG A 313 3.44 8.96 49.01
CA ARG A 313 2.10 8.89 48.40
C ARG A 313 2.10 8.07 47.12
N LEU A 314 1.88 6.76 47.26
CA LEU A 314 1.40 5.92 46.16
C LEU A 314 -0.13 5.75 46.29
N PRO A 315 -0.91 5.96 45.21
CA PRO A 315 -2.30 5.52 45.16
C PRO A 315 -2.38 4.00 45.35
N GLU A 316 -3.36 3.52 46.13
CA GLU A 316 -3.50 2.10 46.49
C GLU A 316 -3.57 1.14 45.30
N VAL A 317 -3.95 1.64 44.13
CA VAL A 317 -4.09 0.87 42.88
C VAL A 317 -2.74 0.31 42.38
N GLU A 318 -1.60 0.94 42.72
CA GLU A 318 -0.28 0.53 42.19
C GLU A 318 0.58 -0.31 43.17
N ARG A 319 0.14 -0.47 44.44
CA ARG A 319 0.83 -1.38 45.38
C ARG A 319 0.77 -2.84 44.92
N SER A 320 -0.26 -3.21 44.17
CA SER A 320 -0.44 -4.54 43.57
C SER A 320 0.67 -4.90 42.58
N VAL A 321 1.15 -3.95 41.77
CA VAL A 321 2.17 -4.19 40.75
C VAL A 321 3.56 -4.32 41.37
N VAL A 322 3.85 -3.55 42.42
CA VAL A 322 5.12 -3.64 43.16
C VAL A 322 5.21 -4.97 43.94
N SER A 323 4.09 -5.44 44.52
CA SER A 323 4.03 -6.75 45.18
C SER A 323 4.19 -7.93 44.20
N ALA A 324 3.80 -7.78 42.94
CA ALA A 324 3.91 -8.82 41.93
C ALA A 324 5.35 -9.00 41.41
N ILE A 325 6.18 -7.97 41.49
CA ILE A 325 7.59 -8.02 41.06
C ILE A 325 8.49 -8.62 42.16
N SER A 326 8.06 -8.60 43.43
CA SER A 326 8.80 -9.18 44.55
C SER A 326 8.53 -10.69 44.80
N PHE A 327 7.68 -11.35 44.01
CA PHE A 327 7.28 -12.75 44.25
C PHE A 327 7.75 -13.76 43.18
N ALA A 328 8.67 -13.39 42.31
CA ALA A 328 9.33 -14.34 41.41
C ALA A 328 10.67 -14.84 42.02
N SER A 329 10.58 -15.46 43.19
CA SER A 329 11.58 -16.41 43.71
C SER A 329 10.95 -17.23 44.84
N SER A 330 11.00 -18.55 44.65
CA SER A 330 10.85 -19.64 45.64
C SER A 330 9.46 -20.25 45.85
N ASP A 331 9.46 -21.57 45.65
CA ASP A 331 8.43 -22.58 45.76
C ASP A 331 7.78 -22.67 47.15
N SER A 332 6.49 -23.06 47.20
CA SER A 332 6.04 -24.39 47.67
C SER A 332 4.55 -24.40 48.10
N GLU A 333 3.85 -25.39 47.53
CA GLU A 333 2.74 -26.22 48.03
C GLU A 333 1.73 -25.73 49.08
N SER A 334 0.45 -25.87 48.74
CA SER A 334 -0.56 -26.78 49.36
C SER A 334 -1.97 -26.21 49.12
N GLU A 335 -2.74 -26.84 48.24
CA GLU A 335 -3.84 -27.80 48.53
C GLU A 335 -5.19 -27.19 48.94
N ALA A 336 -6.17 -27.51 48.07
CA ALA A 336 -7.45 -28.15 48.37
C ALA A 336 -8.75 -27.31 48.50
N LYS A 337 -9.70 -27.80 47.67
CA LYS A 337 -11.17 -27.91 47.88
C LYS A 337 -11.99 -26.62 47.73
N GLN A 338 -13.23 -26.62 47.23
CA GLN A 338 -14.10 -27.48 46.41
C GLN A 338 -15.48 -26.76 46.43
N THR A 339 -16.40 -27.13 45.53
CA THR A 339 -17.86 -26.83 45.56
C THR A 339 -18.27 -25.40 45.15
N ALA A 340 -19.39 -25.13 44.50
CA ALA A 340 -20.32 -25.91 43.68
C ALA A 340 -21.12 -24.90 42.82
N ARG A 341 -21.55 -25.37 41.65
CA ARG A 341 -22.60 -24.81 40.77
C ARG A 341 -23.99 -25.26 41.30
N PRO A 342 -25.18 -24.95 40.72
CA PRO A 342 -25.54 -24.01 39.62
C PRO A 342 -26.96 -23.32 39.71
N THR A 343 -27.22 -22.37 38.78
CA THR A 343 -28.52 -22.04 38.07
C THR A 343 -29.78 -21.55 38.85
N PRO A 344 -30.87 -21.04 38.19
CA PRO A 344 -31.06 -20.50 36.81
C PRO A 344 -31.99 -19.24 36.70
N THR A 345 -32.18 -18.81 35.44
CA THR A 345 -33.40 -18.23 34.80
C THR A 345 -33.85 -16.79 35.10
N ARG A 346 -33.97 -15.99 34.01
CA ARG A 346 -35.29 -15.50 33.55
C ARG A 346 -35.28 -15.11 32.07
N LYS A 347 -36.22 -15.68 31.31
CA LYS A 347 -36.67 -15.25 29.98
C LYS A 347 -37.50 -13.97 30.11
N LEU A 348 -37.48 -13.13 29.08
CA LEU A 348 -38.66 -12.34 28.70
C LEU A 348 -38.65 -12.07 27.19
N GLU A 349 -39.79 -12.36 26.60
CA GLU A 349 -40.12 -12.34 25.18
C GLU A 349 -40.75 -11.00 24.74
N LEU A 350 -40.69 -10.77 23.43
CA LEU A 350 -41.72 -10.21 22.52
C LEU A 350 -42.30 -8.80 22.73
N ASN A 351 -42.08 -7.93 21.72
CA ASN A 351 -43.13 -7.35 20.84
C ASN A 351 -42.43 -6.57 19.70
N LYS A 352 -42.56 -6.87 18.40
CA LYS A 352 -43.67 -6.80 17.41
C LYS A 352 -44.05 -5.38 16.94
N LYS A 353 -43.96 -5.19 15.60
CA LYS A 353 -44.61 -4.20 14.69
C LYS A 353 -44.03 -2.77 14.74
N GLU A 354 -43.93 -1.99 13.66
CA GLU A 354 -44.77 -1.91 12.44
C GLU A 354 -44.07 -1.15 11.30
N SER A 355 -44.49 -1.44 10.08
CA SER A 355 -44.13 -0.84 8.78
C SER A 355 -44.92 0.44 8.49
N VAL A 356 -44.30 1.49 7.94
CA VAL A 356 -45.01 2.49 7.10
C VAL A 356 -44.12 2.95 5.94
N THR A 357 -44.63 2.68 4.74
CA THR A 357 -44.26 3.23 3.43
C THR A 357 -44.80 4.65 3.26
N LYS A 358 -44.03 5.57 2.66
CA LYS A 358 -44.59 6.72 1.93
C LYS A 358 -43.82 6.99 0.64
N LYS A 359 -44.54 6.81 -0.47
CA LYS A 359 -44.29 7.42 -1.79
C LYS A 359 -44.54 8.93 -1.68
N CYS A 360 -43.73 9.73 -2.37
CA CYS A 360 -44.17 11.02 -2.90
C CYS A 360 -43.70 11.10 -4.35
N THR A 361 -44.67 10.98 -5.24
CA THR A 361 -44.66 11.47 -6.62
C THR A 361 -45.23 12.88 -6.60
N SER A 362 -44.53 13.83 -7.22
CA SER A 362 -45.09 15.04 -7.84
C SER A 362 -44.10 15.45 -8.93
#